data_AF-A0A4Q7X6U3-F1
#
_entry.id   AF-A0A4Q7X6U3-F1
#
_cell.length_a   1.000
_cell.length_b   1.000
_cell.length_c   1.000
_cell.angle_alpha   90.00
_cell.angle_beta   90.00
_cell.angle_gamma   90.00
#
_symmetry.space_group_name_H-M   'P 1'
#
loop_
_entity.id
_entity.type
_entity.pdbx_description
1 polymer ?
#
loop_
_entity_poly.entity_id
_entity_poly.type
_entity_poly.pdbx_seq_one_letter_code
_entity_poly.pdbx_strand_id
1 'polypeptide(L)'
;MRTMRRTAALLGAAVLLAGLGTATASAAKTSNPKIQSICSLDLGSITANGNYVDQVVSAASPPVASERRVGPQVAQPGETRASATWEFKPEPEGGSSDSGYALYGDTLYSTVINNVPDGPWWGRGLAMDDMSAYTSIARAAYPKGASPTRQYFYALRNDGSLVRWKRDAEGFHPLGTYAGFSAVKTMTLISTTSTYDTFLATTKAGALYTIHIPTTSPLTPVVKVVRSSTWQGFEAIVAEKCGTQSTLLAAIDTDTGSAYLYAIGHANGTATVIQSLGKVPGTFNDPVYFLRTSQAGTPLNGE
;
A
#
# COMPACT_ATOMS: atom_id res chain seq x y z
N MET A 1 -63.39 32.48 21.95
CA MET A 1 -63.54 33.95 21.82
C MET A 1 -62.29 34.47 21.12
N ARG A 2 -62.33 34.68 19.80
CA ARG A 2 -62.55 35.97 19.11
C ARG A 2 -61.61 37.11 19.55
N THR A 3 -60.73 37.49 18.61
CA THR A 3 -60.25 38.86 18.27
C THR A 3 -59.37 39.58 19.31
N MET A 4 -58.34 40.38 19.00
CA MET A 4 -57.96 41.18 17.82
C MET A 4 -56.55 41.80 18.06
N ARG A 5 -55.77 42.05 16.99
CA ARG A 5 -55.03 43.30 16.60
C ARG A 5 -54.19 44.07 17.68
N ARG A 6 -53.05 44.75 17.45
CA ARG A 6 -52.34 45.34 16.28
C ARG A 6 -51.05 46.06 16.78
N THR A 7 -50.06 46.23 15.88
CA THR A 7 -49.10 47.36 15.68
C THR A 7 -48.07 47.73 16.78
N ALA A 8 -46.75 47.67 16.49
CA ALA A 8 -45.84 48.72 15.97
C ALA A 8 -45.44 49.76 17.06
N ALA A 9 -44.22 50.28 17.24
CA ALA A 9 -42.90 50.22 16.61
C ALA A 9 -41.88 50.89 17.57
N LEU A 10 -40.62 50.98 17.12
CA LEU A 10 -39.56 51.97 17.47
C LEU A 10 -38.39 51.51 18.37
N LEU A 11 -37.29 51.23 17.66
CA LEU A 11 -35.97 51.86 17.74
C LEU A 11 -35.27 52.00 19.11
N GLY A 12 -34.14 51.29 19.23
CA GLY A 12 -33.06 51.61 20.14
C GLY A 12 -31.76 50.97 19.64
N ALA A 13 -31.00 51.69 18.83
CA ALA A 13 -29.65 51.32 18.45
C ALA A 13 -28.68 51.67 19.60
N ALA A 14 -27.83 50.72 19.98
CA ALA A 14 -26.61 50.97 20.75
C ALA A 14 -25.46 50.20 20.10
N VAL A 15 -24.37 50.93 19.90
CA VAL A 15 -23.21 50.59 19.08
C VAL A 15 -22.03 50.21 20.01
N LEU A 16 -21.09 49.41 19.49
CA LEU A 16 -19.73 49.09 19.97
C LEU A 16 -19.67 48.10 21.16
N LEU A 17 -18.88 47.02 21.11
CA LEU A 17 -17.42 47.01 20.96
C LEU A 17 -16.91 45.73 20.28
N ALA A 18 -15.95 45.91 19.36
CA ALA A 18 -15.11 44.85 18.83
C ALA A 18 -14.21 44.28 19.93
N GLY A 19 -14.26 42.96 20.12
CA GLY A 19 -13.30 42.18 20.89
C GLY A 19 -12.62 41.18 19.97
N LEU A 20 -11.35 41.42 19.66
CA LEU A 20 -10.47 40.51 18.93
C LEU A 20 -10.26 39.23 19.75
N GLY A 21 -10.95 38.16 19.38
CA GLY A 21 -10.60 36.79 19.76
C GLY A 21 -10.03 36.08 18.54
N THR A 22 -8.72 35.88 18.50
CA THR A 22 -8.05 35.03 17.51
C THR A 22 -8.44 33.58 17.74
N ALA A 23 -9.58 33.16 17.22
CA ALA A 23 -9.86 31.75 17.01
C ALA A 23 -9.06 31.30 15.78
N THR A 24 -7.92 30.64 16.01
CA THR A 24 -7.29 29.82 14.98
C THR A 24 -8.24 28.67 14.68
N ALA A 25 -9.10 28.87 13.68
CA ALA A 25 -9.83 27.79 13.07
C ALA A 25 -8.81 26.84 12.45
N SER A 26 -8.51 25.74 13.14
CA SER A 26 -7.88 24.59 12.49
C SER A 26 -8.82 24.13 11.38
N ALA A 27 -8.47 24.46 10.15
CA ALA A 27 -9.11 23.93 8.97
C ALA A 27 -8.94 22.41 9.00
N ALA A 28 -9.98 21.70 9.42
CA ALA A 28 -10.10 20.27 9.16
C ALA A 28 -10.02 20.10 7.64
N LYS A 29 -8.92 19.52 7.16
CA LYS A 29 -8.75 19.13 5.75
C LYS A 29 -9.86 18.16 5.39
N THR A 30 -10.91 18.70 4.79
CA THR A 30 -12.01 17.94 4.21
C THR A 30 -11.44 17.27 2.96
N SER A 31 -11.25 15.95 3.03
CA SER A 31 -10.92 15.15 1.85
C SER A 31 -12.04 15.34 0.82
N ASN A 32 -11.69 15.82 -0.38
CA ASN A 32 -12.66 16.08 -1.43
C ASN A 32 -13.28 14.75 -1.90
N PRO A 33 -14.58 14.50 -1.69
CA PRO A 33 -15.22 13.22 -2.02
C PRO A 33 -15.24 12.92 -3.53
N LYS A 34 -14.91 13.87 -4.41
CA LYS A 34 -14.77 13.63 -5.86
C LYS A 34 -13.54 12.80 -6.26
N ILE A 35 -12.54 12.61 -5.38
CA ILE A 35 -11.38 11.75 -5.68
C ILE A 35 -11.72 10.26 -5.48
N GLN A 36 -12.80 9.94 -4.75
CA GLN A 36 -13.28 8.57 -4.52
C GLN A 36 -13.93 7.93 -5.76
N SER A 37 -14.11 8.65 -6.87
CA SER A 37 -14.68 8.13 -8.12
C SER A 37 -13.64 7.82 -9.21
N ILE A 38 -12.35 7.77 -8.86
CA ILE A 38 -11.22 7.46 -9.72
C ILE A 38 -10.39 6.40 -8.99
N CYS A 39 -9.82 5.43 -9.71
CA CYS A 39 -8.95 4.46 -9.08
C CYS A 39 -7.79 5.15 -8.35
N SER A 40 -7.59 4.77 -7.09
CA SER A 40 -6.54 5.30 -6.23
C SER A 40 -5.79 4.18 -5.56
N LEU A 41 -4.53 4.45 -5.24
CA LEU A 41 -3.66 3.57 -4.49
C LEU A 41 -3.15 4.37 -3.29
N ASP A 42 -3.27 3.80 -2.10
CA ASP A 42 -2.68 4.36 -0.88
C ASP A 42 -1.24 3.82 -0.78
N LEU A 43 -0.30 4.69 -1.13
CA LEU A 43 1.11 4.38 -1.27
C LEU A 43 1.80 4.64 0.06
N GLY A 44 2.20 3.57 0.73
CA GLY A 44 3.05 3.63 1.91
C GLY A 44 4.53 3.61 1.54
N SER A 45 5.35 4.22 2.39
CA SER A 45 6.80 4.11 2.34
C SER A 45 7.42 4.16 3.73
N ILE A 46 8.64 3.65 3.84
CA ILE A 46 9.52 3.95 4.97
C ILE A 46 10.70 4.74 4.42
N THR A 47 10.84 5.97 4.89
CA THR A 47 11.88 6.91 4.44
C THR A 47 13.27 6.42 4.83
N ALA A 48 14.33 6.99 4.24
CA ALA A 48 15.70 6.71 4.63
C ALA A 48 16.00 6.99 6.12
N ASN A 49 15.24 7.90 6.74
CA ASN A 49 15.33 8.19 8.19
C ASN A 49 14.51 7.22 9.05
N GLY A 50 13.79 6.28 8.44
CA GLY A 50 12.96 5.29 9.14
C GLY A 50 11.56 5.77 9.51
N ASN A 51 11.13 6.94 9.04
CA ASN A 51 9.75 7.40 9.21
C ASN A 51 8.79 6.62 8.33
N TYR A 52 7.69 6.13 8.91
CA TYR A 52 6.52 5.69 8.16
C TYR A 52 5.90 6.89 7.45
N VAL A 53 5.54 6.71 6.18
CA VAL A 53 4.84 7.72 5.39
C VAL A 53 3.75 7.06 4.58
N ASP A 54 2.64 7.75 4.39
CA ASP A 54 1.61 7.35 3.46
C ASP A 54 1.12 8.55 2.63
N GLN A 55 0.63 8.26 1.43
CA GLN A 55 0.02 9.24 0.54
C GLN A 55 -0.91 8.52 -0.45
N VAL A 56 -2.01 9.17 -0.82
CA VAL A 56 -2.91 8.65 -1.85
C VAL A 56 -2.46 9.16 -3.21
N VAL A 57 -2.20 8.24 -4.14
CA VAL A 57 -2.00 8.55 -5.55
C VAL A 57 -3.23 8.11 -6.34
N SER A 58 -3.69 8.94 -7.28
CA SER A 58 -4.93 8.67 -8.03
C SER A 58 -4.73 8.79 -9.53
N ALA A 59 -5.42 7.93 -10.26
CA ALA A 59 -5.44 7.82 -11.72
C ALA A 59 -6.19 8.96 -12.43
N ALA A 60 -6.15 10.18 -11.87
CA ALA A 60 -6.68 11.35 -12.55
C ALA A 60 -5.91 11.63 -13.86
N SER A 61 -6.41 12.54 -14.69
CA SER A 61 -5.73 12.98 -15.90
C SER A 61 -5.42 14.48 -15.82
N PRO A 62 -4.18 14.89 -15.50
CA PRO A 62 -3.02 14.04 -15.16
C PRO A 62 -3.15 13.40 -13.76
N PRO A 63 -2.31 12.39 -13.44
CA PRO A 63 -2.27 11.78 -12.11
C PRO A 63 -2.05 12.80 -11.02
N VAL A 64 -2.63 12.54 -9.84
CA VAL A 64 -2.49 13.42 -8.67
C VAL A 64 -1.99 12.61 -7.48
N ALA A 65 -1.24 13.29 -6.60
CA ALA A 65 -0.83 12.78 -5.30
C ALA A 65 -1.39 13.69 -4.21
N SER A 66 -1.87 13.12 -3.12
CA SER A 66 -2.18 13.87 -1.91
C SER A 66 -0.88 14.39 -1.28
N GLU A 67 -1.02 15.28 -0.30
CA GLU A 67 0.11 15.54 0.60
C GLU A 67 0.54 14.24 1.30
N ARG A 68 1.86 14.13 1.54
CA ARG A 68 2.45 13.05 2.33
C ARG A 68 2.09 13.24 3.79
N ARG A 69 1.59 12.18 4.44
CA ARG A 69 1.42 12.12 5.89
C ARG A 69 2.64 11.42 6.48
N VAL A 70 3.37 12.12 7.34
CA VAL A 70 4.54 11.57 8.02
C VAL A 70 4.10 11.05 9.38
N GLY A 71 4.24 9.74 9.56
CA GLY A 71 4.00 9.03 10.81
C GLY A 71 5.27 8.92 11.66
N PRO A 72 5.26 8.04 12.68
CA PRO A 72 6.39 7.86 13.57
C PRO A 72 7.62 7.27 12.86
N GLN A 73 8.78 7.47 13.48
CA GLN A 73 10.01 6.78 13.12
C GLN A 73 9.96 5.32 13.61
N VAL A 74 9.58 4.40 12.72
CA VAL A 74 9.42 2.96 13.03
C VAL A 74 10.72 2.16 12.90
N ALA A 75 11.77 2.79 12.36
CA ALA A 75 13.08 2.20 12.14
C ALA A 75 14.21 3.20 12.38
N GLN A 76 15.42 2.69 12.66
CA GLN A 76 16.62 3.50 12.58
C GLN A 76 16.90 3.92 11.12
N PRO A 77 17.61 5.03 10.89
CA PRO A 77 17.99 5.43 9.55
C PRO A 77 18.73 4.31 8.80
N GLY A 78 18.29 4.00 7.59
CA GLY A 78 18.86 2.94 6.74
C GLY A 78 18.59 1.49 7.17
N GLU A 79 17.84 1.25 8.26
CA GLU A 79 17.57 -0.10 8.77
C GLU A 79 16.58 -0.87 7.88
N THR A 80 15.63 -0.18 7.24
CA THR A 80 14.56 -0.84 6.48
C THR A 80 15.03 -1.28 5.11
N ARG A 81 14.83 -2.56 4.78
CA ARG A 81 15.28 -3.17 3.53
C ARG A 81 14.16 -3.57 2.58
N ALA A 82 13.00 -3.97 3.12
CA ALA A 82 11.82 -4.34 2.35
C ALA A 82 10.56 -4.27 3.22
N SER A 83 9.40 -4.13 2.61
CA SER A 83 8.11 -4.16 3.29
C SER A 83 7.09 -4.93 2.48
N ALA A 84 6.25 -5.70 3.17
CA ALA A 84 5.03 -6.24 2.58
C ALA A 84 3.92 -5.17 2.61
N THR A 85 2.74 -5.50 2.09
CA THR A 85 1.52 -4.70 2.23
C THR A 85 1.19 -4.44 3.70
N TRP A 86 0.84 -3.19 4.00
CA TRP A 86 0.29 -2.76 5.29
C TRP A 86 -1.22 -2.67 5.21
N GLU A 87 -1.88 -3.14 6.25
CA GLU A 87 -3.32 -3.09 6.41
C GLU A 87 -3.71 -2.08 7.48
N PHE A 88 -4.69 -1.24 7.17
CA PHE A 88 -5.32 -0.37 8.16
C PHE A 88 -6.74 -0.83 8.49
N LYS A 89 -7.15 -0.59 9.73
CA LYS A 89 -8.52 -0.77 10.21
C LYS A 89 -8.91 0.38 11.15
N PRO A 90 -10.21 0.75 11.23
CA PRO A 90 -10.67 1.65 12.28
C PRO A 90 -10.57 0.97 13.65
N GLU A 91 -10.24 1.74 14.68
CA GLU A 91 -10.24 1.26 16.07
C GLU A 91 -11.59 1.57 16.75
N PRO A 92 -12.12 0.68 17.63
CA PRO A 92 -13.43 0.88 18.27
C PRO A 92 -13.55 2.16 19.10
N GLU A 93 -12.44 2.57 19.74
CA GLU A 93 -12.30 3.78 20.54
C GLU A 93 -12.11 5.06 19.72
N GLY A 94 -12.13 4.95 18.39
CA GLY A 94 -11.82 6.02 17.45
C GLY A 94 -10.38 5.96 16.97
N GLY A 95 -10.15 6.49 15.77
CA GLY A 95 -8.82 6.43 15.14
C GLY A 95 -8.63 5.23 14.22
N SER A 96 -7.37 4.90 13.93
CA SER A 96 -7.00 3.77 13.07
C SER A 96 -5.75 3.04 13.53
N SER A 97 -5.70 1.75 13.23
CA SER A 97 -4.51 0.92 13.40
C SER A 97 -3.99 0.47 12.06
N ASP A 98 -2.72 0.72 11.82
CA ASP A 98 -1.95 0.31 10.67
C ASP A 98 -1.02 -0.82 11.08
N SER A 99 -1.00 -1.92 10.34
CA SER A 99 -0.16 -3.07 10.66
C SER A 99 0.43 -3.71 9.41
N GLY A 100 1.68 -4.15 9.49
CA GLY A 100 2.38 -4.74 8.36
C GLY A 100 3.64 -5.48 8.76
N TYR A 101 4.24 -6.16 7.79
CA TYR A 101 5.52 -6.85 7.97
C TYR A 101 6.62 -6.12 7.19
N ALA A 102 7.75 -5.87 7.83
CA ALA A 102 8.90 -5.25 7.21
C ALA A 102 10.21 -5.90 7.68
N LEU A 103 11.18 -5.92 6.77
CA LEU A 103 12.55 -6.31 7.06
C LEU A 103 13.30 -5.09 7.59
N TYR A 104 13.72 -5.17 8.84
CA TYR A 104 14.58 -4.19 9.50
C TYR A 104 15.90 -4.89 9.85
N GLY A 105 16.98 -4.50 9.17
CA GLY A 105 18.26 -5.22 9.22
C GLY A 105 18.10 -6.65 8.71
N ASP A 106 18.40 -7.63 9.56
CA ASP A 106 18.34 -9.06 9.21
C ASP A 106 17.12 -9.77 9.79
N THR A 107 16.11 -9.00 10.19
CA THR A 107 14.97 -9.52 10.95
C THR A 107 13.65 -9.05 10.36
N LEU A 108 12.69 -9.97 10.25
CA LEU A 108 11.31 -9.66 9.94
C LEU A 108 10.58 -9.25 11.22
N TYR A 109 9.99 -8.07 11.22
CA TYR A 109 9.11 -7.63 12.30
C TYR A 109 7.68 -7.43 11.79
N SER A 110 6.72 -7.81 12.64
CA SER A 110 5.37 -7.26 12.58
C SER A 110 5.41 -5.87 13.22
N THR A 111 4.97 -4.85 12.50
CA THR A 111 4.89 -3.47 12.99
C THR A 111 3.44 -3.07 13.11
N VAL A 112 3.10 -2.36 14.18
CA VAL A 112 1.79 -1.76 14.38
C VAL A 112 1.97 -0.28 14.69
N ILE A 113 1.15 0.57 14.08
CA ILE A 113 1.02 2.00 14.36
C ILE A 113 -0.45 2.25 14.69
N ASN A 114 -0.73 2.69 15.91
CA ASN A 114 -2.06 3.08 16.34
C ASN A 114 -2.14 4.60 16.39
N ASN A 115 -3.15 5.14 15.72
CA ASN A 115 -3.49 6.56 15.68
C ASN A 115 -4.81 6.74 16.43
N VAL A 116 -4.76 6.68 17.77
CA VAL A 116 -5.92 6.76 18.67
C VAL A 116 -6.04 8.14 19.33
N PRO A 117 -7.20 8.53 19.89
CA PRO A 117 -7.42 9.87 20.46
C PRO A 117 -6.43 10.28 21.55
N ASP A 118 -5.97 9.32 22.37
CA ASP A 118 -5.04 9.57 23.48
C ASP A 118 -3.59 9.79 23.02
N GLY A 119 -3.35 9.73 21.71
CA GLY A 119 -2.06 9.96 21.08
C GLY A 119 -1.58 8.73 20.31
N PRO A 120 -0.78 8.94 19.24
CA PRO A 120 -0.28 7.84 18.46
C PRO A 120 0.78 7.06 19.22
N TRP A 121 0.75 5.73 19.09
CA TRP A 121 1.82 4.86 19.57
C TRP A 121 2.13 3.80 18.50
N TRP A 122 3.32 3.23 18.57
CA TRP A 122 3.72 2.19 17.65
C TRP A 122 4.59 1.15 18.36
N GLY A 123 4.69 -0.04 17.77
CA GLY A 123 5.51 -1.12 18.30
C GLY A 123 5.92 -2.10 17.22
N ARG A 124 7.00 -2.84 17.49
CA ARG A 124 7.48 -3.95 16.65
C ARG A 124 7.49 -5.23 17.46
N GLY A 125 6.98 -6.31 16.87
CA GLY A 125 7.09 -7.67 17.37
C GLY A 125 7.97 -8.49 16.44
N LEU A 126 8.95 -9.21 16.99
CA LEU A 126 9.77 -10.15 16.23
C LEU A 126 8.88 -11.19 15.56
N ALA A 127 8.99 -11.33 14.24
CA ALA A 127 8.22 -12.31 13.46
C ALA A 127 9.10 -13.47 13.01
N MET A 128 10.25 -13.18 12.40
CA MET A 128 11.26 -14.16 11.99
C MET A 128 12.66 -13.53 12.06
N ASP A 129 13.66 -14.31 12.43
CA ASP A 129 15.08 -13.98 12.35
C ASP A 129 15.73 -14.58 11.09
N ASP A 130 17.04 -14.34 10.92
CA ASP A 130 17.85 -14.82 9.78
C ASP A 130 17.28 -14.47 8.40
N MET A 131 16.79 -13.24 8.27
CA MET A 131 16.23 -12.71 7.03
C MET A 131 17.25 -11.93 6.18
N SER A 132 18.54 -12.06 6.50
CA SER A 132 19.64 -11.31 5.86
C SER A 132 19.73 -11.52 4.36
N ALA A 133 19.39 -12.72 3.86
CA ALA A 133 19.47 -13.09 2.45
C ALA A 133 18.30 -12.58 1.58
N TYR A 134 17.24 -12.01 2.18
CA TYR A 134 16.02 -11.66 1.47
C TYR A 134 16.02 -10.19 1.02
N THR A 135 15.52 -9.93 -0.19
CA THR A 135 15.54 -8.63 -0.85
C THR A 135 14.16 -8.06 -1.15
N SER A 136 13.13 -8.92 -1.17
CA SER A 136 11.74 -8.51 -1.37
C SER A 136 10.83 -9.43 -0.57
N ILE A 137 9.75 -8.88 -0.03
CA ILE A 137 8.76 -9.65 0.73
C ILE A 137 7.33 -9.29 0.31
N ALA A 138 6.41 -10.21 0.50
CA ALA A 138 5.00 -9.98 0.27
C ALA A 138 4.12 -10.85 1.16
N ARG A 139 2.92 -10.36 1.47
CA ARG A 139 1.89 -11.08 2.22
C ARG A 139 0.66 -11.26 1.33
N ALA A 140 0.19 -12.49 1.23
CA ALA A 140 -1.08 -12.83 0.58
C ALA A 140 -2.07 -13.36 1.64
N ALA A 141 -3.28 -12.81 1.70
CA ALA A 141 -4.30 -13.21 2.65
C ALA A 141 -5.63 -13.48 1.92
N TYR A 142 -6.16 -14.69 2.08
CA TYR A 142 -7.39 -15.15 1.45
C TYR A 142 -8.37 -15.79 2.44
N PRO A 143 -9.68 -15.47 2.38
CA PRO A 143 -10.16 -14.19 1.85
C PRO A 143 -9.53 -13.03 2.63
N LYS A 144 -9.47 -11.84 2.04
CA LYS A 144 -9.01 -10.65 2.76
C LYS A 144 -10.03 -10.31 3.87
N GLY A 145 -9.54 -9.85 5.01
CA GLY A 145 -10.35 -9.58 6.20
C GLY A 145 -9.59 -9.79 7.51
N ALA A 146 -10.29 -9.62 8.64
CA ALA A 146 -9.70 -9.80 9.98
C ALA A 146 -9.34 -11.26 10.31
N SER A 147 -10.01 -12.22 9.68
CA SER A 147 -9.80 -13.65 9.90
C SER A 147 -9.67 -14.40 8.56
N PRO A 148 -8.58 -14.17 7.82
CA PRO A 148 -8.31 -14.90 6.59
C PRO A 148 -8.13 -16.38 6.89
N THR A 149 -8.69 -17.25 6.05
CA THR A 149 -8.56 -18.70 6.18
C THR A 149 -7.20 -19.21 5.71
N ARG A 150 -6.50 -18.40 4.89
CA ARG A 150 -5.16 -18.67 4.36
C ARG A 150 -4.34 -17.40 4.41
N GLN A 151 -3.18 -17.45 5.05
CA GLN A 151 -2.17 -16.39 4.99
C GLN A 151 -0.85 -16.99 4.56
N TYR A 152 -0.34 -16.52 3.42
CA TYR A 152 1.00 -16.86 2.95
C TYR A 152 1.91 -15.66 3.01
N PHE A 153 3.16 -15.93 3.33
CA PHE A 153 4.25 -14.98 3.29
C PHE A 153 5.26 -15.46 2.25
N TYR A 154 5.69 -14.53 1.42
CA TYR A 154 6.62 -14.76 0.33
C TYR A 154 7.86 -13.90 0.54
N ALA A 155 9.04 -14.46 0.31
CA ALA A 155 10.27 -13.70 0.31
C ALA A 155 11.21 -14.15 -0.81
N LEU A 156 11.71 -13.20 -1.57
CA LEU A 156 12.72 -13.43 -2.61
C LEU A 156 14.10 -13.31 -1.99
N ARG A 157 14.92 -14.34 -2.18
CA ARG A 157 16.34 -14.37 -1.78
C ARG A 157 17.22 -13.72 -2.85
N ASN A 158 18.37 -13.20 -2.43
CA ASN A 158 19.39 -12.66 -3.31
C ASN A 158 19.95 -13.70 -4.31
N ASP A 159 19.90 -15.00 -3.98
CA ASP A 159 20.25 -16.12 -4.85
C ASP A 159 19.19 -16.43 -5.94
N GLY A 160 18.04 -15.76 -5.91
CA GLY A 160 16.95 -15.99 -6.86
C GLY A 160 15.98 -17.10 -6.46
N SER A 161 15.99 -17.55 -5.21
CA SER A 161 15.00 -18.46 -4.67
C SER A 161 13.83 -17.70 -4.04
N LEU A 162 12.61 -18.00 -4.48
CA LEU A 162 11.39 -17.52 -3.87
C LEU A 162 10.93 -18.53 -2.81
N VAL A 163 10.86 -18.09 -1.56
CA VAL A 163 10.44 -18.93 -0.43
C VAL A 163 9.03 -18.56 0.00
N ARG A 164 8.22 -19.56 0.32
CA ARG A 164 6.86 -19.39 0.82
C ARG A 164 6.69 -20.03 2.19
N TRP A 165 6.03 -19.31 3.09
CA TRP A 165 5.56 -19.81 4.39
C TRP A 165 4.05 -19.69 4.49
N LYS A 166 3.44 -20.60 5.26
CA LYS A 166 2.13 -20.39 5.87
C LYS A 166 2.30 -19.59 7.14
N ARG A 167 1.47 -18.58 7.35
CA ARG A 167 1.33 -17.91 8.65
C ARG A 167 0.02 -18.31 9.30
N ASP A 168 0.08 -18.76 10.55
CA ASP A 168 -1.09 -19.02 11.40
C ASP A 168 -0.84 -18.50 12.83
N ALA A 169 -1.58 -19.01 13.82
CA ALA A 169 -1.46 -18.58 15.21
C ALA A 169 -0.15 -19.05 15.84
N GLU A 170 0.39 -20.17 15.36
CA GLU A 170 1.60 -20.81 15.86
C GLU A 170 2.88 -20.20 15.27
N GLY A 171 2.76 -19.43 14.18
CA GLY A 171 3.87 -18.68 13.58
C GLY A 171 3.99 -18.89 12.08
N PHE A 172 5.24 -18.93 11.59
CA PHE A 172 5.57 -19.13 10.18
C PHE A 172 6.06 -20.55 9.92
N HIS A 173 5.39 -21.27 9.02
CA HIS A 173 5.70 -22.65 8.65
C HIS A 173 6.15 -22.71 7.19
N PRO A 174 7.36 -23.22 6.89
CA PRO A 174 7.84 -23.28 5.51
C PRO A 174 6.95 -24.20 4.66
N LEU A 175 6.61 -23.77 3.45
CA LEU A 175 5.80 -24.54 2.49
C LEU A 175 6.55 -24.89 1.21
N GLY A 176 7.59 -24.12 0.85
CA GLY A 176 8.36 -24.42 -0.35
C GLY A 176 9.36 -23.34 -0.70
N THR A 177 10.35 -23.76 -1.49
CA THR A 177 11.39 -22.91 -2.06
C THR A 177 11.45 -23.17 -3.56
N TYR A 178 11.42 -22.10 -4.36
CA TYR A 178 11.37 -22.15 -5.81
C TYR A 178 12.55 -21.40 -6.40
N ALA A 179 13.46 -22.10 -7.06
CA ALA A 179 14.57 -21.47 -7.77
C ALA A 179 14.12 -20.82 -9.10
N GLY A 180 15.00 -20.03 -9.72
CA GLY A 180 14.80 -19.48 -11.07
C GLY A 180 14.38 -18.01 -11.13
N PHE A 181 14.37 -17.29 -10.00
CA PHE A 181 13.97 -15.88 -9.90
C PHE A 181 15.14 -14.91 -9.72
N SER A 182 16.37 -15.31 -10.05
CA SER A 182 17.58 -14.47 -9.89
C SER A 182 17.56 -13.19 -10.73
N ALA A 183 16.75 -13.19 -11.80
CA ALA A 183 16.53 -12.02 -12.65
C ALA A 183 15.56 -11.00 -12.04
N VAL A 184 14.73 -11.38 -11.05
CA VAL A 184 13.74 -10.47 -10.44
C VAL A 184 14.45 -9.35 -9.69
N LYS A 185 13.97 -8.12 -9.90
CA LYS A 185 14.44 -6.91 -9.22
C LYS A 185 13.49 -6.53 -8.08
N THR A 186 12.19 -6.43 -8.38
CA THR A 186 11.13 -6.18 -7.40
C THR A 186 9.84 -6.89 -7.83
N MET A 187 8.96 -7.18 -6.87
CA MET A 187 7.69 -7.86 -7.11
C MET A 187 6.57 -7.31 -6.23
N THR A 188 5.33 -7.37 -6.72
CA THR A 188 4.14 -6.96 -5.98
C THR A 188 2.98 -7.91 -6.25
N LEU A 189 2.14 -8.14 -5.24
CA LEU A 189 0.99 -9.05 -5.35
C LEU A 189 -0.13 -8.39 -6.14
N ILE A 190 -0.65 -9.08 -7.14
CA ILE A 190 -1.77 -8.62 -7.99
C ILE A 190 -2.98 -9.54 -7.98
N SER A 191 -2.80 -10.84 -7.67
CA SER A 191 -3.89 -11.81 -7.56
C SER A 191 -3.82 -12.62 -6.27
N THR A 192 -4.95 -12.90 -5.62
CA THR A 192 -5.06 -13.73 -4.41
C THR A 192 -6.41 -14.43 -4.38
N THR A 193 -6.39 -15.73 -4.62
CA THR A 193 -7.61 -16.56 -4.71
C THR A 193 -7.54 -17.75 -3.74
N SER A 194 -8.53 -18.64 -3.76
CA SER A 194 -8.43 -19.91 -3.01
C SER A 194 -7.37 -20.86 -3.58
N THR A 195 -7.08 -20.77 -4.88
CA THR A 195 -6.29 -21.75 -5.62
C THR A 195 -4.92 -21.25 -6.07
N TYR A 196 -4.68 -19.93 -6.06
CA TYR A 196 -3.39 -19.37 -6.42
C TYR A 196 -3.17 -17.96 -5.85
N ASP A 197 -1.91 -17.53 -5.89
CA ASP A 197 -1.47 -16.14 -5.74
C ASP A 197 -0.66 -15.73 -6.96
N THR A 198 -0.77 -14.47 -7.38
CA THR A 198 -0.04 -13.97 -8.55
C THR A 198 0.66 -12.67 -8.24
N PHE A 199 1.93 -12.60 -8.66
CA PHE A 199 2.76 -11.41 -8.58
C PHE A 199 2.98 -10.80 -9.96
N LEU A 200 3.08 -9.47 -10.03
CA LEU A 200 3.86 -8.80 -11.07
C LEU A 200 5.30 -8.65 -10.59
N ALA A 201 6.26 -8.83 -11.47
CA ALA A 201 7.68 -8.70 -11.16
C ALA A 201 8.45 -8.02 -12.30
N THR A 202 9.28 -7.03 -11.97
CA THR A 202 10.26 -6.48 -12.91
C THR A 202 11.55 -7.30 -12.85
N THR A 203 12.28 -7.34 -13.96
CA THR A 203 13.61 -7.94 -13.99
C THR A 203 14.71 -6.89 -14.06
N LYS A 204 15.93 -7.29 -13.67
CA LYS A 204 17.15 -6.47 -13.81
C LYS A 204 17.43 -6.09 -15.28
N ALA A 205 16.95 -6.89 -16.23
CA ALA A 205 17.05 -6.62 -17.67
C ALA A 205 15.89 -5.76 -18.22
N GLY A 206 14.90 -5.40 -17.38
CA GLY A 206 13.83 -4.48 -17.74
C GLY A 206 12.57 -5.09 -18.31
N ALA A 207 12.37 -6.40 -18.17
CA ALA A 207 11.12 -7.05 -18.52
C ALA A 207 10.13 -7.01 -17.33
N LEU A 208 8.84 -7.19 -17.63
CA LEU A 208 7.75 -7.36 -16.67
C LEU A 208 7.12 -8.74 -16.87
N TYR A 209 6.96 -9.48 -15.78
CA TYR A 209 6.40 -10.84 -15.80
C TYR A 209 5.26 -10.97 -14.78
N THR A 210 4.39 -11.96 -15.00
CA THR A 210 3.61 -12.55 -13.90
C THR A 210 4.31 -13.77 -13.33
N ILE A 211 4.13 -14.00 -12.03
CA ILE A 211 4.51 -15.22 -11.32
C ILE A 211 3.25 -15.76 -10.66
N HIS A 212 2.66 -16.79 -11.24
CA HIS A 212 1.46 -17.46 -10.74
C HIS A 212 1.86 -18.67 -9.89
N ILE A 213 1.40 -18.74 -8.65
CA ILE A 213 1.81 -19.76 -7.68
C ILE A 213 0.57 -20.48 -7.13
N PRO A 214 0.36 -21.76 -7.49
CA PRO A 214 -0.74 -22.56 -6.96
C PRO A 214 -0.67 -22.72 -5.43
N THR A 215 -1.84 -22.81 -4.78
CA THR A 215 -1.95 -23.07 -3.33
C THR A 215 -1.89 -24.56 -3.00
N THR A 216 -2.17 -25.42 -3.97
CA THR A 216 -2.15 -26.89 -3.84
C THR A 216 -1.20 -27.52 -4.87
N SER A 217 -0.84 -28.79 -4.64
CA SER A 217 0.10 -29.51 -5.50
C SER A 217 -0.43 -29.66 -6.94
N PRO A 218 0.40 -29.43 -7.98
CA PRO A 218 1.82 -29.06 -7.90
C PRO A 218 2.02 -27.59 -7.50
N LEU A 219 2.84 -27.35 -6.48
CA LEU A 219 3.11 -26.00 -5.95
C LEU A 219 4.12 -25.22 -6.82
N THR A 220 4.26 -25.56 -8.10
CA THR A 220 5.29 -25.03 -9.00
C THR A 220 4.83 -23.70 -9.58
N PRO A 221 5.61 -22.61 -9.44
CA PRO A 221 5.29 -21.34 -10.06
C PRO A 221 5.26 -21.42 -11.60
N VAL A 222 4.32 -20.72 -12.21
CA VAL A 222 4.23 -20.51 -13.66
C VAL A 222 4.52 -19.04 -13.96
N VAL A 223 5.48 -18.80 -14.85
CA VAL A 223 5.95 -17.45 -15.19
C VAL A 223 5.54 -17.11 -16.62
N LYS A 224 4.96 -15.92 -16.84
CA LYS A 224 4.60 -15.42 -18.18
C LYS A 224 5.18 -14.04 -18.41
N VAL A 225 5.77 -13.81 -19.58
CA VAL A 225 6.21 -12.48 -20.01
C VAL A 225 4.99 -11.61 -20.23
N VAL A 226 4.93 -10.44 -19.60
CA VAL A 226 3.92 -9.41 -19.82
C VAL A 226 4.46 -8.34 -20.78
N ARG A 227 5.68 -7.87 -20.54
CA ARG A 227 6.46 -7.01 -21.44
C ARG A 227 7.91 -7.43 -21.42
N SER A 228 8.57 -7.43 -22.57
CA SER A 228 9.96 -7.88 -22.70
C SER A 228 11.00 -6.82 -22.35
N SER A 229 10.62 -5.55 -22.27
CA SER A 229 11.54 -4.43 -21.99
C SER A 229 10.77 -3.20 -21.45
N THR A 230 11.52 -2.13 -21.16
CA THR A 230 11.08 -0.79 -20.69
C THR A 230 10.71 -0.65 -19.21
N TRP A 231 11.00 -1.66 -18.40
CA TRP A 231 10.74 -1.65 -16.95
C TRP A 231 12.01 -1.61 -16.09
N GLN A 232 13.19 -1.45 -16.70
CA GLN A 232 14.49 -1.54 -15.99
C GLN A 232 14.72 -0.42 -14.96
N GLY A 233 14.16 0.77 -15.20
CA GLY A 233 14.33 1.95 -14.37
C GLY A 233 13.44 1.99 -13.13
N PHE A 234 12.63 0.96 -12.87
CA PHE A 234 11.77 0.93 -11.69
C PHE A 234 12.38 0.03 -10.61
N GLU A 235 12.70 0.59 -9.46
CA GLU A 235 13.21 -0.10 -8.27
C GLU A 235 12.06 -0.63 -7.38
N ALA A 236 10.89 0.01 -7.44
CA ALA A 236 9.70 -0.44 -6.73
C ALA A 236 8.45 -0.43 -7.62
N ILE A 237 7.59 -1.42 -7.38
CA ILE A 237 6.24 -1.47 -7.96
C ILE A 237 5.23 -1.74 -6.85
N VAL A 238 4.11 -1.01 -6.87
CA VAL A 238 3.03 -1.16 -5.88
C VAL A 238 1.70 -1.24 -6.61
N ALA A 239 0.89 -2.25 -6.30
CA ALA A 239 -0.35 -2.54 -6.99
C ALA A 239 -1.56 -2.46 -6.06
N GLU A 240 -2.68 -1.97 -6.57
CA GLU A 240 -4.00 -2.01 -5.92
C GLU A 240 -5.05 -2.41 -6.96
N LYS A 241 -6.14 -3.00 -6.52
CA LYS A 241 -7.27 -3.36 -7.37
C LYS A 241 -7.93 -2.08 -7.87
N CYS A 242 -8.15 -2.02 -9.18
CA CYS A 242 -8.84 -0.92 -9.84
C CYS A 242 -9.83 -1.52 -10.85
N GLY A 243 -11.09 -1.71 -10.45
CA GLY A 243 -12.10 -2.39 -11.27
C GLY A 243 -12.13 -3.91 -11.11
N THR A 244 -12.87 -4.61 -11.98
CA THR A 244 -13.21 -6.04 -11.80
C THR A 244 -12.00 -6.96 -11.95
N GLN A 245 -11.17 -6.77 -12.98
CA GLN A 245 -9.96 -7.54 -13.26
C GLN A 245 -8.83 -6.62 -13.73
N SER A 246 -8.70 -5.46 -13.10
CA SER A 246 -7.66 -4.50 -13.47
C SER A 246 -6.93 -3.99 -12.23
N THR A 247 -5.69 -3.59 -12.45
CA THR A 247 -4.73 -3.20 -11.44
C THR A 247 -4.27 -1.79 -11.74
N LEU A 248 -4.33 -0.93 -10.73
CA LEU A 248 -3.59 0.32 -10.73
C LEU A 248 -2.19 0.01 -10.21
N LEU A 249 -1.18 0.25 -11.03
CA LEU A 249 0.22 0.04 -10.69
C LEU A 249 0.95 1.37 -10.59
N ALA A 250 1.57 1.64 -9.45
CA ALA A 250 2.62 2.65 -9.32
C ALA A 250 3.97 1.99 -9.61
N ALA A 251 4.72 2.51 -10.58
CA ALA A 251 6.08 2.12 -10.86
C ALA A 251 7.02 3.28 -10.50
N ILE A 252 8.01 3.01 -9.66
CA ILE A 252 8.81 4.03 -8.98
C ILE A 252 10.27 3.83 -9.34
N ASP A 253 10.85 4.88 -9.91
CA ASP A 253 12.28 5.05 -10.17
C ASP A 253 12.85 5.85 -8.99
N THR A 254 13.48 5.15 -8.04
CA THR A 254 14.02 5.75 -6.81
C THR A 254 15.34 6.47 -7.05
N ASP A 255 16.02 6.19 -8.16
CA ASP A 255 17.27 6.83 -8.53
C ASP A 255 17.03 8.27 -9.02
N THR A 256 15.93 8.49 -9.75
CA THR A 256 15.52 9.81 -10.25
C THR A 256 14.42 10.46 -9.41
N GLY A 257 13.79 9.70 -8.51
CA GLY A 257 12.66 10.13 -7.69
C GLY A 257 11.36 10.31 -8.45
N SER A 258 11.22 9.63 -9.59
CA SER A 258 10.02 9.71 -10.42
C SER A 258 9.11 8.52 -10.16
N ALA A 259 7.80 8.74 -10.12
CA ALA A 259 6.82 7.66 -10.14
C ALA A 259 5.85 7.84 -11.31
N TYR A 260 5.33 6.73 -11.83
CA TYR A 260 4.37 6.70 -12.94
C TYR A 260 3.23 5.76 -12.59
N LEU A 261 2.01 6.13 -12.99
CA LEU A 261 0.85 5.25 -12.87
C LEU A 261 0.58 4.52 -14.18
N TYR A 262 0.16 3.27 -14.05
CA TYR A 262 -0.28 2.42 -15.14
C TYR A 262 -1.60 1.75 -14.77
N ALA A 263 -2.53 1.71 -15.72
CA ALA A 263 -3.65 0.78 -15.66
C ALA A 263 -3.23 -0.52 -16.36
N ILE A 264 -3.26 -1.63 -15.63
CA ILE A 264 -2.94 -2.96 -16.12
C ILE A 264 -4.24 -3.77 -16.16
N GLY A 265 -4.58 -4.29 -17.34
CA GLY A 265 -5.73 -5.16 -17.51
C GLY A 265 -5.50 -6.55 -16.89
N HIS A 266 -6.41 -7.47 -17.17
CA HIS A 266 -6.23 -8.88 -16.79
C HIS A 266 -4.91 -9.42 -17.36
N ALA A 267 -4.04 -9.92 -16.46
CA ALA A 267 -2.73 -10.38 -16.85
C ALA A 267 -2.81 -11.70 -17.66
N ASN A 268 -2.52 -11.62 -18.94
CA ASN A 268 -2.56 -12.77 -19.87
C ASN A 268 -1.31 -12.79 -20.76
N GLY A 269 -0.14 -12.78 -20.12
CA GLY A 269 1.14 -12.73 -20.82
C GLY A 269 1.27 -11.48 -21.68
N THR A 270 1.79 -11.62 -22.91
CA THR A 270 2.04 -10.47 -23.80
C THR A 270 0.76 -9.78 -24.27
N ALA A 271 -0.40 -10.44 -24.18
CA ALA A 271 -1.70 -9.86 -24.49
C ALA A 271 -2.24 -8.92 -23.40
N THR A 272 -1.58 -8.85 -22.24
CA THR A 272 -1.97 -7.94 -21.15
C THR A 272 -1.95 -6.49 -21.65
N VAL A 273 -3.07 -5.79 -21.48
CA VAL A 273 -3.15 -4.35 -21.77
C VAL A 273 -2.42 -3.59 -20.66
N ILE A 274 -1.55 -2.67 -21.05
CA ILE A 274 -0.86 -1.74 -20.15
C ILE A 274 -1.04 -0.35 -20.72
N GLN A 275 -1.73 0.50 -19.98
CA GLN A 275 -1.94 1.89 -20.33
C GLN A 275 -1.15 2.77 -19.36
N SER A 276 -0.23 3.58 -19.88
CA SER A 276 0.40 4.62 -19.08
C SER A 276 -0.61 5.72 -18.78
N LEU A 277 -0.71 6.10 -17.51
CA LEU A 277 -1.59 7.17 -17.03
C LEU A 277 -0.81 8.47 -16.82
N GLY A 278 0.52 8.41 -16.76
CA GLY A 278 1.41 9.56 -16.67
C GLY A 278 2.27 9.56 -15.40
N LYS A 279 3.11 10.59 -15.29
CA LYS A 279 3.98 10.84 -14.14
C LYS A 279 3.16 11.36 -12.96
N VAL A 280 3.45 10.85 -11.77
CA VAL A 280 2.86 11.33 -10.51
C VAL A 280 3.65 12.55 -10.03
N PRO A 281 2.98 13.65 -9.63
CA PRO A 281 3.67 14.79 -9.04
C PRO A 281 4.29 14.41 -7.69
N GLY A 282 5.52 14.85 -7.46
CA GLY A 282 6.26 14.61 -6.21
C GLY A 282 7.66 14.04 -6.43
N THR A 283 8.30 13.65 -5.33
CA THR A 283 9.61 13.00 -5.31
C THR A 283 9.51 11.68 -4.55
N PHE A 284 10.00 10.62 -5.18
CA PHE A 284 9.82 9.24 -4.72
C PHE A 284 11.16 8.54 -4.49
N ASN A 285 11.97 9.07 -3.57
CA ASN A 285 13.32 8.59 -3.23
C ASN A 285 13.36 7.73 -1.95
N ASP A 286 12.21 7.32 -1.41
CA ASP A 286 12.23 6.48 -0.22
C ASP A 286 12.76 5.08 -0.59
N PRO A 287 13.57 4.44 0.28
CA PRO A 287 14.19 3.16 -0.04
C PRO A 287 13.18 2.00 -0.17
N VAL A 288 12.02 2.12 0.47
CA VAL A 288 11.00 1.07 0.50
C VAL A 288 9.62 1.66 0.29
N TYR A 289 8.88 1.10 -0.67
CA TYR A 289 7.48 1.40 -0.94
C TYR A 289 6.63 0.15 -0.78
N PHE A 290 5.39 0.33 -0.34
CA PHE A 290 4.43 -0.76 -0.15
C PHE A 290 2.99 -0.27 -0.33
N LEU A 291 2.08 -1.22 -0.52
CA LEU A 291 0.66 -0.92 -0.52
C LEU A 291 0.18 -0.71 0.92
N ARG A 292 -0.52 0.39 1.17
CA ARG A 292 -1.39 0.55 2.34
C ARG A 292 -2.82 0.27 1.89
N THR A 293 -3.56 -0.58 2.59
CA THR A 293 -4.94 -0.94 2.19
C THR A 293 -5.82 -1.18 3.39
N SER A 294 -7.13 -1.01 3.24
CA SER A 294 -8.08 -1.47 4.26
C SER A 294 -7.95 -2.99 4.48
N GLN A 295 -7.92 -3.42 5.74
CA GLN A 295 -7.99 -4.83 6.13
C GLN A 295 -9.25 -5.51 5.61
N ALA A 296 -10.36 -4.79 5.56
CA ALA A 296 -11.65 -5.28 5.05
C ALA A 296 -11.75 -5.23 3.51
N GLY A 297 -10.71 -4.76 2.83
CA GLY A 297 -10.72 -4.59 1.36
C GLY A 297 -10.89 -5.90 0.59
N THR A 298 -11.01 -5.79 -0.73
CA THR A 298 -11.09 -6.97 -1.61
C THR A 298 -9.71 -7.59 -1.87
N PRO A 299 -9.60 -8.92 -2.07
CA PRO A 299 -8.38 -9.52 -2.59
C PRO A 299 -8.05 -8.90 -3.95
N LEU A 300 -6.79 -8.54 -4.17
CA LEU A 300 -6.37 -7.97 -5.46
C LEU A 300 -6.42 -9.13 -6.45
N ASN A 301 -7.16 -9.07 -7.57
CA ASN A 301 -7.32 -10.16 -8.57
C ASN A 301 -7.18 -9.61 -10.00
N GLY A 302 -6.00 -9.04 -10.27
CA GLY A 302 -5.52 -8.54 -11.57
C GLY A 302 -4.86 -9.62 -12.44
N GLU A 303 -5.05 -10.88 -12.10
CA GLU A 303 -5.02 -12.06 -12.99
C GLU A 303 -6.33 -12.79 -12.74
#